data_AF-A0A7C9J255-F1
#
_entry.id   AF-A0A7C9J255-F1
#
_cell.length_a   1.000
_cell.length_b   1.000
_cell.length_c   1.000
_cell.angle_alpha   90.00
_cell.angle_beta   90.00
_cell.angle_gamma   90.00
#
_symmetry.space_group_name_H-M   'P 1'
#
loop_
_entity.id
_entity.type
_entity.pdbx_description
1 polymer ?
#
loop_
_entity_poly.entity_id
_entity_poly.type
_entity_poly.pdbx_seq_one_letter_code
_entity_poly.pdbx_strand_id
1 'polypeptide(L)'
;MSEAAYSLNQSGFQFRNPGEVLSPYETNTYLQLLTNAIGRAQLDLRKARRVEVDAEEAYHRAKAPYLDDAPEVGSHVSQKARDAWFADRVPDQFLALRRASAARNAAWDFLEALKEQAMLMGSLNKTALAIETITTRAGGA
;
A
#
# COMPACT_ATOMS: atom_id res chain seq x y z
N MET A 1 -31.02 11.20 0.33
CA MET A 1 -29.62 10.92 -0.05
C MET A 1 -29.36 9.48 0.33
N SER A 2 -29.07 8.60 -0.64
CA SER A 2 -28.71 7.21 -0.36
C SER A 2 -27.44 7.19 0.49
N GLU A 3 -27.44 6.45 1.59
CA GLU A 3 -26.26 6.26 2.42
C GLU A 3 -25.22 5.48 1.61
N ALA A 4 -23.96 5.94 1.61
CA ALA A 4 -22.94 5.30 0.78
C ALA A 4 -22.75 3.82 1.21
N ALA A 5 -22.91 2.89 0.26
CA ALA A 5 -22.83 1.44 0.47
C ALA A 5 -21.45 0.95 0.95
N TYR A 6 -20.46 1.85 1.04
CA TYR A 6 -19.07 1.54 1.36
C TYR A 6 -18.48 2.56 2.34
N SER A 7 -17.40 2.15 3.01
CA SER A 7 -16.57 2.98 3.89
C SER A 7 -15.09 2.73 3.60
N LEU A 8 -14.24 3.74 3.84
CA LEU A 8 -12.79 3.61 3.67
C LEU A 8 -12.13 3.34 5.02
N ASN A 9 -11.26 2.33 5.09
CA ASN A 9 -10.43 2.04 6.25
C ASN A 9 -8.95 1.82 5.85
N GLN A 10 -8.13 1.38 6.81
CA GLN A 10 -6.70 1.14 6.60
C GLN A 10 -6.37 0.03 5.59
N SER A 11 -7.34 -0.82 5.24
CA SER A 11 -7.19 -1.93 4.28
C SER A 11 -7.85 -1.64 2.93
N GLY A 12 -8.42 -0.45 2.74
CA GLY A 12 -9.11 -0.05 1.52
C GLY A 12 -10.60 0.21 1.75
N PHE A 13 -11.40 0.09 0.69
CA PHE A 13 -12.85 0.24 0.81
C PHE A 13 -13.50 -1.06 1.27
N GLN A 14 -14.50 -0.95 2.14
CA GLN A 14 -15.30 -2.07 2.64
C GLN A 14 -16.79 -1.81 2.43
N PHE A 15 -17.51 -2.85 2.03
CA PHE A 15 -18.97 -2.83 1.96
C PHE A 15 -19.58 -2.77 3.36
N ARG A 16 -20.60 -1.94 3.52
CA ARG A 16 -21.36 -1.86 4.77
C ARG A 16 -22.26 -3.08 4.97
N ASN A 17 -22.86 -3.57 3.88
CA ASN A 17 -23.70 -4.77 3.88
C ASN A 17 -23.06 -5.84 2.98
N PRO A 18 -22.26 -6.76 3.55
CA PRO A 18 -21.66 -7.85 2.77
C PRO A 18 -22.76 -8.72 2.15
N GLY A 19 -22.74 -8.88 0.82
CA GLY A 19 -23.72 -9.71 0.08
C GLY A 19 -24.85 -8.93 -0.59
N GLU A 20 -24.95 -7.62 -0.37
CA GLU A 20 -25.85 -6.76 -1.15
C GLU A 20 -25.36 -6.66 -2.60
N VAL A 21 -26.27 -6.91 -3.55
CA VAL A 21 -25.96 -6.83 -4.97
C VAL A 21 -25.89 -5.37 -5.37
N LEU A 22 -24.71 -4.92 -5.81
CA LEU A 22 -24.54 -3.57 -6.32
C LEU A 22 -25.23 -3.43 -7.68
N SER A 23 -25.92 -2.31 -7.87
CA SER A 23 -26.35 -1.90 -9.20
C SER A 23 -25.15 -1.55 -10.10
N PRO A 24 -25.33 -1.54 -11.44
CA PRO A 24 -24.29 -1.08 -12.37
C PRO A 24 -23.81 0.35 -12.08
N TYR A 25 -24.73 1.23 -11.66
CA TYR A 25 -24.41 2.61 -11.30
C TYR A 25 -23.53 2.70 -10.05
N GLU A 26 -23.87 1.94 -9.00
CA GLU A 26 -23.08 1.90 -7.76
C GLU A 26 -21.69 1.30 -8.00
N THR A 27 -21.62 0.25 -8.83
CA THR A 27 -20.37 -0.37 -9.26
C THR A 27 -19.45 0.64 -9.96
N ASN A 28 -20.01 1.42 -10.90
CA ASN A 28 -19.24 2.43 -11.62
C ASN A 28 -18.76 3.57 -10.70
N THR A 29 -19.63 4.01 -9.78
CA THR A 29 -19.30 5.02 -8.77
C THR A 29 -18.15 4.52 -7.87
N TYR A 30 -18.20 3.26 -7.43
CA TYR A 30 -17.16 2.65 -6.63
C TYR A 30 -15.83 2.54 -7.37
N LEU A 31 -15.85 2.17 -8.65
CA LEU A 31 -14.63 2.13 -9.49
C LEU A 31 -13.98 3.52 -9.65
N GLN A 32 -14.78 4.59 -9.78
CA GLN A 32 -14.26 5.95 -9.81
C GLN A 32 -13.60 6.34 -8.47
N LEU A 33 -14.20 5.96 -7.35
CA LEU A 33 -13.63 6.19 -6.02
C LEU A 33 -12.32 5.43 -5.81
N LEU A 34 -12.26 4.16 -6.22
CA LEU A 34 -11.03 3.38 -6.20
C LEU A 34 -9.94 4.03 -7.05
N THR A 35 -10.27 4.50 -8.25
CA THR A 35 -9.32 5.18 -9.14
C THR A 35 -8.73 6.43 -8.48
N ASN A 36 -9.58 7.25 -7.86
CA ASN A 36 -9.14 8.44 -7.11
C ASN A 36 -8.29 8.07 -5.88
N ALA A 37 -8.66 7.02 -5.15
CA ALA A 37 -7.92 6.54 -3.99
C ALA A 37 -6.54 6.00 -4.39
N ILE A 38 -6.43 5.25 -5.49
CA ILE A 38 -5.16 4.78 -6.05
C ILE A 38 -4.24 5.97 -6.36
N GLY A 39 -4.77 7.03 -7.00
CA GLY A 39 -3.99 8.22 -7.29
C GLY A 39 -3.42 8.89 -6.02
N ARG A 40 -4.20 8.95 -4.94
CA ARG A 40 -3.75 9.44 -3.63
C ARG A 40 -2.71 8.52 -2.99
N ALA A 41 -2.95 7.21 -2.96
CA ALA A 41 -2.02 6.22 -2.42
C ALA A 41 -0.67 6.24 -3.15
N GLN A 42 -0.66 6.44 -4.47
CA GLN A 42 0.58 6.62 -5.24
C GLN A 42 1.34 7.90 -4.86
N LEU A 43 0.65 9.00 -4.55
CA LEU A 43 1.29 10.22 -4.04
C LEU A 43 1.89 9.98 -2.65
N ASP A 44 1.17 9.30 -1.78
CA ASP A 44 1.62 9.04 -0.42
C ASP A 44 2.79 8.04 -0.38
N LEU A 45 2.79 7.01 -1.23
CA LEU A 45 3.95 6.14 -1.43
C LEU A 45 5.18 6.91 -1.92
N ARG A 46 5.01 7.87 -2.84
CA ARG A 46 6.12 8.72 -3.30
C ARG A 46 6.70 9.57 -2.17
N LYS A 47 5.84 10.16 -1.34
CA LYS A 47 6.28 10.91 -0.15
C LYS A 47 7.01 10.01 0.84
N ALA A 48 6.46 8.83 1.13
CA ALA A 48 7.07 7.88 2.06
C ALA A 48 8.44 7.38 1.57
N ARG A 49 8.58 7.09 0.27
CA ARG A 49 9.88 6.77 -0.36
C ARG A 49 10.89 7.89 -0.18
N ARG A 50 10.49 9.15 -0.38
CA ARG A 50 11.39 10.29 -0.19
C ARG A 50 11.89 10.38 1.26
N VAL A 51 10.97 10.25 2.22
CA VAL A 51 11.32 10.27 3.66
C VAL A 51 12.26 9.11 4.02
N GLU A 52 12.06 7.91 3.45
CA GLU A 52 12.96 6.78 3.65
C GLU A 52 14.36 7.06 3.09
N VAL A 53 14.46 7.60 1.87
CA VAL A 53 15.75 7.98 1.27
C VAL A 53 16.46 9.04 2.13
N ASP A 54 15.77 10.09 2.57
CA ASP A 54 16.34 11.12 3.42
C ASP A 54 16.85 10.54 4.76
N ALA A 55 16.10 9.59 5.34
CA ALA A 55 16.50 8.89 6.56
C ALA A 55 17.68 7.92 6.34
N GLU A 56 17.73 7.26 5.18
CA GLU A 56 18.83 6.38 4.79
C GLU A 56 20.12 7.19 4.62
N GLU A 57 20.07 8.31 3.91
CA GLU A 57 21.21 9.22 3.78
C GLU A 57 21.69 9.73 5.14
N ALA A 58 20.77 10.12 6.03
CA ALA A 58 21.10 10.57 7.37
C ALA A 58 21.78 9.47 8.19
N TYR A 59 21.26 8.24 8.15
CA TYR A 59 21.86 7.09 8.81
C TYR A 59 23.25 6.76 8.24
N HIS A 60 23.40 6.77 6.91
CA HIS A 60 24.67 6.53 6.25
C HIS A 60 25.73 7.60 6.55
N ARG A 61 25.31 8.86 6.69
CA ARG A 61 26.20 9.93 7.13
C ARG A 61 26.59 9.77 8.60
N ALA A 62 25.63 9.42 9.46
CA ALA A 62 25.88 9.26 10.89
C ALA A 62 26.77 8.05 11.19
N LYS A 63 26.67 6.96 10.42
CA LYS A 63 27.53 5.77 10.62
C LYS A 63 28.97 5.94 10.12
N ALA A 64 29.21 6.90 9.21
CA ALA A 64 30.49 7.07 8.54
C ALA A 64 31.70 7.19 9.49
N PRO A 65 31.64 7.95 10.61
CA PRO A 65 32.76 8.06 11.55
C PRO A 65 33.13 6.75 12.25
N TYR A 66 32.25 5.74 12.23
CA TYR A 66 32.42 4.48 12.94
C TYR A 66 32.82 3.33 12.00
N LEU A 67 33.03 3.59 10.71
CA LEU A 67 33.29 2.54 9.72
C LEU A 67 34.59 1.78 9.99
N ASP A 68 35.63 2.49 10.43
CA ASP A 68 36.95 1.91 10.69
C ASP A 68 36.96 1.04 11.95
N ASP A 69 36.12 1.35 12.94
CA ASP A 69 35.98 0.60 14.19
C ASP A 69 34.94 -0.53 14.11
N ALA A 70 34.19 -0.61 13.00
CA ALA A 70 33.08 -1.54 12.86
C ALA A 70 33.57 -2.99 12.75
N PRO A 71 32.91 -3.95 13.41
CA PRO A 71 33.30 -5.35 13.30
C PRO A 71 33.14 -5.83 11.84
N GLU A 72 34.17 -6.45 11.31
CA GLU A 72 34.18 -6.97 9.94
C GLU A 72 33.24 -8.16 9.82
N VAL A 73 32.39 -8.16 8.79
CA VAL A 73 31.44 -9.26 8.55
C VAL A 73 32.22 -10.44 7.96
N GLY A 74 32.08 -11.61 8.56
CA GLY A 74 32.84 -12.80 8.19
C GLY A 74 32.39 -14.06 8.93
N SER A 75 33.30 -15.02 9.10
CA SER A 75 33.01 -16.32 9.73
C SER A 75 32.48 -16.23 11.17
N HIS A 76 32.83 -15.18 11.90
CA HIS A 76 32.48 -15.01 13.32
C HIS A 76 31.49 -13.86 13.60
N VAL A 77 31.26 -12.98 12.63
CA VAL A 77 30.38 -11.81 12.78
C VAL A 77 29.40 -11.80 11.63
N SER A 78 28.11 -11.91 11.96
CA SER A 78 27.03 -11.79 10.99
C SER A 78 26.75 -10.32 10.63
N GLN A 79 26.14 -10.09 9.47
CA GLN A 79 25.64 -8.77 9.07
C GLN A 79 24.74 -8.18 10.17
N LYS A 80 23.85 -8.99 10.76
CA LYS A 80 22.96 -8.56 11.83
C LYS A 80 23.70 -8.10 13.09
N ALA A 81 24.81 -8.76 13.44
CA ALA A 81 25.64 -8.35 14.57
C ALA A 81 26.33 -7.01 14.32
N ARG A 82 26.81 -6.77 13.09
CA ARG A 82 27.36 -5.48 12.68
C ARG A 82 26.30 -4.38 12.65
N ASP A 83 25.10 -4.68 12.16
CA ASP A 83 24.00 -3.71 12.15
C ASP A 83 23.58 -3.32 13.57
N ALA A 84 23.55 -4.28 14.51
CA ALA A 84 23.29 -4.01 15.93
C ALA A 84 24.38 -3.11 16.53
N TRP A 85 25.65 -3.36 16.20
CA TRP A 85 26.77 -2.53 16.66
C TRP A 85 26.66 -1.06 16.20
N PHE A 86 26.17 -0.82 14.98
CA PHE A 86 25.87 0.54 14.50
C PHE A 86 24.62 1.12 15.16
N ALA A 87 23.57 0.30 15.37
CA ALA A 87 22.34 0.75 16.03
C ALA A 87 22.59 1.29 17.44
N ASP A 88 23.54 0.72 18.17
CA ASP A 88 23.92 1.22 19.50
C ASP A 88 24.64 2.59 19.46
N ARG A 89 25.31 2.91 18.35
CA ARG A 89 26.13 4.14 18.18
C ARG A 89 25.38 5.29 17.53
N VAL A 90 24.44 4.98 16.64
CA VAL A 90 23.59 5.95 15.95
C VAL A 90 22.11 5.55 16.08
N PRO A 91 21.60 5.40 17.32
CA PRO A 91 20.27 4.84 17.57
C PRO A 91 19.15 5.68 16.96
N ASP A 92 19.27 7.01 17.01
CA ASP A 92 18.22 7.90 16.52
C ASP A 92 18.03 7.78 15.00
N GLN A 93 19.12 7.80 14.24
CA GLN A 93 19.07 7.68 12.78
C GLN A 93 18.69 6.25 12.36
N PHE A 94 19.16 5.23 13.09
CA PHE A 94 18.74 3.86 12.84
C PHE A 94 17.23 3.67 13.05
N LEU A 95 16.69 4.17 14.16
CA LEU A 95 15.25 4.12 14.44
C LEU A 95 14.44 4.98 13.47
N ALA A 96 14.95 6.14 13.07
CA ALA A 96 14.30 6.98 12.05
C ALA A 96 14.19 6.25 10.71
N LEU A 97 15.27 5.61 10.25
CA LEU A 97 15.25 4.80 9.03
C LEU A 97 14.26 3.64 9.14
N ARG A 98 14.28 2.89 10.26
CA ARG A 98 13.32 1.79 10.48
C ARG A 98 11.86 2.25 10.43
N ARG A 99 11.55 3.38 11.04
CA ARG A 99 10.20 3.97 11.02
C ARG A 99 9.80 4.40 9.60
N ALA A 100 10.72 5.02 8.85
CA ALA A 100 10.47 5.44 7.48
C ALA A 100 10.24 4.24 6.55
N SER A 101 11.05 3.17 6.67
CA SER A 101 10.84 1.92 5.93
C SER A 101 9.50 1.26 6.25
N ALA A 102 9.10 1.23 7.53
CA ALA A 102 7.80 0.70 7.93
C ALA A 102 6.66 1.52 7.33
N ALA A 103 6.76 2.85 7.33
CA ALA A 103 5.77 3.74 6.72
C ALA A 103 5.69 3.56 5.20
N ARG A 104 6.82 3.39 4.49
CA ARG A 104 6.81 3.06 3.05
C ARG A 104 6.12 1.72 2.81
N ASN A 105 6.45 0.68 3.57
CA ASN A 105 5.83 -0.63 3.41
C ASN A 105 4.32 -0.56 3.62
N ALA A 106 3.85 0.10 4.67
CA ALA A 106 2.42 0.31 4.91
C ALA A 106 1.74 1.06 3.74
N ALA A 107 2.38 2.10 3.19
CA ALA A 107 1.86 2.82 2.02
C ALA A 107 1.82 1.95 0.75
N TRP A 108 2.80 1.06 0.58
CA TRP A 108 2.84 0.09 -0.50
C TRP A 108 1.72 -0.94 -0.37
N ASP A 109 1.57 -1.55 0.80
CA ASP A 109 0.55 -2.56 1.08
C ASP A 109 -0.86 -2.00 0.86
N PHE A 110 -1.11 -0.77 1.30
CA PHE A 110 -2.38 -0.08 1.06
C PHE A 110 -2.63 0.17 -0.44
N LEU A 111 -1.60 0.57 -1.20
CA LEU A 111 -1.72 0.76 -2.64
C LEU A 111 -2.04 -0.56 -3.35
N GLU A 112 -1.38 -1.65 -2.98
CA GLU A 112 -1.64 -2.98 -3.56
C GLU A 112 -3.06 -3.46 -3.23
N ALA A 113 -3.51 -3.30 -1.98
CA ALA A 113 -4.89 -3.62 -1.60
C ALA A 113 -5.92 -2.88 -2.47
N LEU A 114 -5.72 -1.58 -2.74
CA LEU A 114 -6.61 -0.81 -3.61
C LEU A 114 -6.58 -1.29 -5.07
N LYS A 115 -5.42 -1.67 -5.60
CA LYS A 115 -5.31 -2.23 -6.96
C LYS A 115 -6.02 -3.57 -7.07
N GLU A 116 -5.86 -4.45 -6.08
CA GLU A 116 -6.57 -5.72 -6.01
C GLU A 116 -8.09 -5.51 -5.98
N GLN A 117 -8.58 -4.59 -5.15
CA GLN A 117 -10.00 -4.23 -5.12
C GLN A 117 -10.50 -3.70 -6.47
N ALA A 118 -9.71 -2.88 -7.17
CA ALA A 118 -10.06 -2.37 -8.49
C ALA A 118 -10.11 -3.48 -9.56
N MET A 119 -9.17 -4.43 -9.53
CA MET A 119 -9.17 -5.58 -10.44
C MET A 119 -10.39 -6.48 -10.20
N LEU A 120 -10.68 -6.82 -8.94
CA LEU A 120 -11.82 -7.65 -8.57
C LEU A 120 -13.14 -6.98 -8.98
N MET A 121 -13.31 -5.70 -8.67
CA MET A 121 -14.51 -4.97 -9.03
C MET A 121 -14.69 -4.84 -10.55
N GLY A 122 -13.59 -4.59 -11.28
CA GLY A 122 -13.61 -4.54 -12.74
C GLY A 122 -14.02 -5.88 -13.38
N SER A 123 -13.62 -7.01 -12.78
CA SER A 123 -14.02 -8.35 -13.21
C SER A 123 -15.51 -8.62 -12.96
N LEU A 124 -16.01 -8.26 -11.77
CA LEU A 124 -17.43 -8.41 -11.42
C LEU A 124 -18.32 -7.57 -12.33
N ASN A 125 -17.95 -6.31 -12.59
CA ASN A 125 -18.71 -5.42 -13.46
C ASN A 125 -18.83 -5.96 -14.89
N LYS A 126 -17.75 -6.51 -15.46
CA LYS A 126 -17.77 -7.12 -16.79
C LYS A 126 -18.71 -8.32 -16.84
N THR A 127 -18.70 -9.16 -15.81
CA THR A 127 -19.59 -10.32 -15.69
C THR A 127 -21.06 -9.88 -15.60
N ALA A 128 -21.35 -8.87 -14.78
CA ALA A 128 -22.71 -8.32 -14.64
C ALA A 128 -23.26 -7.76 -15.97
N LEU A 129 -22.46 -6.96 -16.68
CA LEU A 129 -22.85 -6.40 -17.99
C LEU A 129 -23.05 -7.49 -19.06
N ALA A 130 -22.24 -8.56 -19.03
CA ALA A 130 -22.41 -9.68 -19.94
C ALA A 130 -23.74 -10.42 -19.70
N ILE A 131 -24.09 -10.66 -18.43
CA ILE A 131 -25.38 -11.27 -18.05
C ILE A 131 -26.55 -10.39 -18.50
N GLU A 132 -26.50 -9.09 -18.21
CA GLU A 132 -27.53 -8.13 -18.60
C GLU A 132 -27.73 -8.10 -20.13
N THR A 133 -26.64 -8.14 -20.89
CA THR A 133 -26.69 -8.19 -22.36
C THR A 133 -27.36 -9.48 -22.86
N ILE A 134 -27.11 -10.63 -22.23
CA ILE A 134 -27.72 -11.92 -22.58
C ILE A 134 -29.21 -11.90 -22.27
N THR A 135 -29.61 -11.47 -21.07
CA THR A 135 -31.01 -11.42 -20.65
C THR A 135 -31.84 -10.45 -21.48
N THR A 136 -31.27 -9.30 -21.84
CA THR A 136 -31.95 -8.32 -22.71
C THR A 136 -32.17 -8.88 -24.12
N ARG A 137 -31.23 -9.68 -24.65
CA ARG A 137 -31.41 -10.36 -25.94
C ARG A 137 -32.41 -11.52 -25.89
N ALA A 138 -32.51 -12.22 -24.76
CA ALA A 138 -33.41 -13.36 -24.59
C ALA A 138 -34.88 -12.96 -24.34
N GLY A 139 -35.13 -11.80 -23.73
CA GLY A 139 -36.49 -11.30 -23.44
C GLY A 139 -37.14 -10.48 -24.57
N GLY A 140 -36.42 -10.23 -25.67
CA GLY A 140 -36.89 -9.47 -26.83
C GLY A 140 -37.29 -10.33 -28.04
N ALA A 141 -37.48 -11.63 -27.87
CA ALA A 141 -37.90 -12.59 -28.90
C ALA A 141 -39.33 -13.08 -28.68
#